data_AF-A0A2S4Y2B6-F1
#
_entry.id   AF-A0A2S4Y2B6-F1
#
_cell.length_a   1.000
_cell.length_b   1.000
_cell.length_c   1.000
_cell.angle_alpha   90.00
_cell.angle_beta   90.00
_cell.angle_gamma   90.00
#
_symmetry.space_group_name_H-M   'P 1'
#
loop_
_entity.id
_entity.type
_entity.pdbx_description
1 polymer ?
#
loop_
_entity_poly.entity_id
_entity_poly.type
_entity_poly.pdbx_seq_one_letter_code
_entity_poly.pdbx_strand_id
1 'polypeptide(L)'
;MTGAGRLTFSTRAAAPPHLQARDYRMPAYACGRASTALSASPARAGSRHERLAELLADMVPGARTIRVSQCEPDRSWPSLYARAYDERGRPLSLNRAQRLTAARWVIRASPELDWDEPHDLDLASGALRPTVEEYASVAGGC
;
A
#
# COMPACT_ATOMS: atom_id res chain seq x y z
N MET A 1 38.86 -60.23 -20.86
CA MET A 1 38.93 -60.08 -19.40
C MET A 1 38.84 -58.59 -19.09
N THR A 2 37.65 -58.02 -18.87
CA THR A 2 36.95 -57.89 -17.57
C THR A 2 37.78 -57.04 -16.59
N GLY A 3 37.30 -55.95 -16.00
CA GLY A 3 35.93 -55.60 -15.70
C GLY A 3 35.70 -54.11 -15.45
N ALA A 4 34.42 -53.77 -15.61
CA ALA A 4 33.83 -52.47 -15.43
C ALA A 4 33.93 -51.99 -13.98
N GLY A 5 34.25 -50.70 -13.82
CA GLY A 5 34.10 -49.98 -12.56
C GLY A 5 32.64 -49.99 -12.14
N ARG A 6 32.37 -50.53 -10.95
CA ARG A 6 31.05 -50.49 -10.31
C ARG A 6 31.17 -49.60 -9.08
N LEU A 7 30.77 -48.34 -9.23
CA LEU A 7 30.55 -47.43 -8.11
C LEU A 7 29.35 -47.95 -7.32
N THR A 8 29.60 -48.53 -6.15
CA THR A 8 28.58 -48.92 -5.18
C THR A 8 28.10 -47.68 -4.44
N PHE A 9 26.97 -47.12 -4.87
CA PHE A 9 26.25 -46.12 -4.09
C PHE A 9 25.64 -46.81 -2.87
N SER A 10 26.19 -46.54 -1.69
CA SER A 10 25.63 -46.97 -0.41
C SER A 10 24.36 -46.17 -0.14
N THR A 11 23.20 -46.82 -0.25
CA THR A 11 21.92 -46.27 0.23
C THR A 11 21.86 -46.36 1.74
N ARG A 12 22.48 -45.39 2.43
CA ARG A 12 22.16 -45.11 3.83
C ARG A 12 20.79 -44.42 3.83
N ALA A 13 19.78 -45.12 4.34
CA ALA A 13 18.45 -44.55 4.55
C ALA A 13 18.56 -43.29 5.42
N ALA A 14 18.33 -42.12 4.83
CA ALA A 14 18.17 -40.89 5.56
C ALA A 14 16.83 -40.95 6.31
N ALA A 15 16.89 -40.84 7.63
CA ALA A 15 15.68 -40.66 8.44
C ALA A 15 14.94 -39.41 7.93
N PRO A 16 13.60 -39.46 7.76
CA PRO A 16 12.85 -38.30 7.34
C PRO A 16 13.01 -37.18 8.38
N PRO A 17 13.19 -35.93 7.97
CA PRO A 17 13.15 -34.82 8.92
C PRO A 17 11.75 -34.80 9.53
N HIS A 18 11.66 -35.04 10.84
CA HIS A 18 10.46 -34.78 11.61
C HIS A 18 10.19 -33.27 11.52
N LEU A 19 9.29 -32.89 10.60
CA LEU A 19 8.63 -31.60 10.63
C LEU A 19 7.88 -31.53 11.96
N GLN A 20 8.53 -30.95 12.97
CA GLN A 20 7.82 -30.50 14.16
C GLN A 20 6.88 -29.40 13.69
N ALA A 21 5.62 -29.76 13.48
CA ALA A 21 4.54 -28.81 13.40
C ALA A 21 4.62 -27.96 14.67
N ARG A 22 5.15 -26.74 14.51
CA ARG A 22 5.03 -25.74 15.56
C ARG A 22 3.54 -25.50 15.71
N ASP A 23 2.99 -25.88 16.86
CA ASP A 23 1.63 -25.55 17.25
C ASP A 23 1.50 -24.03 17.30
N TYR A 24 1.19 -23.42 16.16
CA TYR A 24 0.73 -22.05 16.08
C TYR A 24 -0.72 -22.03 16.60
N ARG A 25 -0.87 -22.17 17.91
CA ARG A 25 -2.12 -21.84 18.58
C ARG A 25 -2.32 -20.34 18.40
N MET A 26 -3.15 -19.96 17.43
CA MET A 26 -3.61 -18.60 17.26
C MET A 26 -4.20 -18.12 18.59
N PRO A 27 -3.68 -17.04 19.20
CA PRO A 27 -4.33 -16.45 20.35
C PRO A 27 -5.69 -15.96 19.86
N ALA A 28 -6.75 -16.35 20.55
CA ALA A 28 -8.09 -15.89 20.26
C ALA A 28 -8.07 -14.36 20.25
N TYR A 29 -8.42 -13.77 19.10
CA TYR A 29 -8.64 -12.35 18.94
C TYR A 29 -9.81 -11.99 19.84
N ALA A 30 -9.51 -11.62 21.09
CA ALA A 30 -10.43 -10.90 21.93
C ALA A 30 -10.60 -9.53 21.27
N CYS A 31 -11.57 -9.43 20.36
CA CYS A 31 -12.14 -8.15 19.95
C CYS A 31 -12.96 -7.62 21.14
N GLY A 32 -12.26 -7.31 22.23
CA GLY A 32 -12.79 -6.61 23.38
C GLY A 32 -12.91 -5.15 22.98
N ARG A 33 -14.11 -4.75 22.55
CA ARG A 33 -14.49 -3.33 22.48
C ARG A 33 -14.41 -2.77 23.90
N ALA A 34 -13.25 -2.22 24.27
CA ALA A 34 -13.17 -1.22 25.31
C ALA A 34 -13.68 0.09 24.70
N SER A 35 -15.00 0.31 24.75
CA SER A 35 -15.57 1.64 24.61
C SER A 35 -15.20 2.44 25.85
N THR A 36 -13.97 2.93 25.90
CA THR A 36 -13.68 4.15 26.64
C THR A 36 -13.99 5.30 25.70
N ALA A 37 -15.21 5.82 25.83
CA ALA A 37 -15.57 7.14 25.36
C ALA A 37 -14.70 8.16 26.12
N LEU A 38 -13.45 8.33 25.69
CA LEU A 38 -12.73 9.55 26.00
C LEU A 38 -13.28 10.59 25.03
N SER A 39 -14.19 11.41 25.56
CA SER A 39 -14.71 12.61 24.91
C SER A 39 -13.54 13.38 24.28
N ALA A 40 -13.36 13.20 22.98
CA ALA A 40 -12.48 14.04 22.20
C ALA A 40 -13.18 15.39 22.12
N SER A 41 -12.59 16.39 22.78
CA SER A 41 -12.87 17.80 22.54
C SER A 41 -13.13 18.03 21.04
N PRO A 42 -14.15 18.82 20.62
CA PRO A 42 -14.39 19.09 19.21
C PRO A 42 -13.34 20.08 18.70
N ALA A 43 -12.07 19.68 18.75
CA ALA A 43 -11.00 20.32 18.03
C ALA A 43 -11.22 19.98 16.55
N ARG A 44 -12.04 20.81 15.91
CA ARG A 44 -12.23 20.89 14.46
C ARG A 44 -12.59 19.54 13.85
N ALA A 45 -13.86 19.15 13.96
CA ALA A 45 -14.41 18.02 13.23
C ALA A 45 -14.49 18.36 11.73
N GLY A 46 -13.32 18.42 11.08
CA GLY A 46 -13.24 18.33 9.63
C GLY A 46 -13.66 16.93 9.20
N SER A 47 -14.13 16.79 7.95
CA SER A 47 -14.38 15.47 7.39
C SER A 47 -13.14 14.58 7.51
N ARG A 48 -13.32 13.26 7.57
CA ARG A 48 -12.20 12.28 7.65
C ARG A 48 -11.10 12.58 6.61
N HIS A 49 -11.51 13.07 5.44
CA HIS A 49 -10.63 13.44 4.33
C HIS A 49 -9.88 14.74 4.55
N GLU A 50 -10.46 15.75 5.20
CA GLU A 50 -9.73 16.96 5.61
C GLU A 50 -8.59 16.62 6.57
N ARG A 51 -8.86 15.77 7.56
CA ARG A 51 -7.80 15.34 8.49
C ARG A 51 -6.72 14.52 7.78
N LEU A 52 -7.12 13.67 6.83
CA LEU A 52 -6.16 12.93 6.01
C LEU A 52 -5.30 13.88 5.15
N ALA A 53 -5.91 14.90 4.57
CA ALA A 53 -5.24 15.88 3.75
C ALA A 53 -4.17 16.65 4.54
N GLU A 54 -4.47 17.07 5.78
CA GLU A 54 -3.50 17.69 6.69
C GLU A 54 -2.28 16.78 6.92
N LEU A 55 -2.52 15.51 7.26
CA LEU A 55 -1.43 14.56 7.53
C LEU A 55 -0.57 14.28 6.28
N LEU A 56 -1.18 14.26 5.10
CA LEU A 56 -0.46 14.07 3.84
C LEU A 56 0.33 15.31 3.43
N ALA A 57 -0.19 16.51 3.69
CA ALA A 57 0.52 17.78 3.48
C ALA A 57 1.75 17.89 4.40
N ASP A 58 1.64 17.43 5.65
CA ASP A 58 2.77 17.35 6.58
C ASP A 58 3.83 16.34 6.11
N MET A 59 3.40 15.17 5.61
CA MET A 59 4.30 14.14 5.11
C MET A 59 5.00 14.53 3.80
N VAL A 60 4.34 15.32 2.96
CA VAL A 60 4.82 15.76 1.64
C VAL A 60 4.67 17.28 1.51
N PRO A 61 5.59 18.05 2.10
CA PRO A 61 5.52 19.51 2.04
C PRO A 61 5.54 20.01 0.59
N GLY A 62 4.63 20.92 0.27
CA GLY A 62 4.48 21.50 -1.07
C GLY A 62 3.59 20.69 -2.03
N ALA A 63 3.10 19.52 -1.61
CA ALA A 63 2.07 18.82 -2.38
C ALA A 63 0.74 19.56 -2.31
N ARG A 64 0.07 19.66 -3.45
CA ARG A 64 -1.31 20.12 -3.57
C ARG A 64 -2.27 18.98 -3.85
N THR A 65 -1.82 17.98 -4.60
CA THR A 65 -2.65 16.86 -5.02
C THR A 65 -1.92 15.55 -4.80
N ILE A 66 -2.62 14.55 -4.28
CA ILE A 66 -2.14 13.16 -4.23
C ILE A 66 -3.04 12.32 -5.12
N ARG A 67 -2.46 11.77 -6.19
CA ARG A 67 -3.12 10.77 -7.03
C ARG A 67 -2.88 9.38 -6.46
N VAL A 68 -3.92 8.59 -6.31
CA VAL A 68 -3.86 7.22 -5.77
C VAL A 68 -4.56 6.24 -6.71
N SER A 69 -3.94 5.08 -6.90
CA SER A 69 -4.52 3.94 -7.61
C SER A 69 -3.98 2.63 -7.01
N GLN A 70 -4.73 1.54 -7.21
CA GLN A 70 -4.32 0.17 -6.89
C GLN A 70 -3.59 -0.49 -8.07
N CYS A 71 -3.75 0.06 -9.27
CA CYS A 71 -3.02 -0.32 -10.47
C CYS A 71 -1.97 0.75 -10.80
N GLU A 72 -0.70 0.34 -10.90
CA GLU A 72 0.30 1.14 -11.60
C GLU A 72 0.08 0.88 -13.09
N PRO A 73 -0.07 1.91 -13.95
CA PRO A 73 -0.41 1.71 -15.37
C PRO A 73 0.59 0.80 -16.10
N ASP A 74 1.82 0.69 -15.59
CA ASP A 74 2.92 -0.10 -16.17
C ASP A 74 3.11 -1.48 -15.50
N ARG A 75 2.29 -1.87 -14.50
CA ARG A 75 2.42 -3.18 -13.81
C ARG A 75 1.11 -3.96 -13.76
N SER A 76 1.21 -5.22 -14.15
CA SER A 76 0.13 -6.21 -14.19
C SER A 76 -0.24 -6.84 -12.83
N TRP A 77 0.39 -6.42 -11.73
CA TRP A 77 0.02 -6.85 -10.38
C TRP A 77 -0.52 -5.66 -9.57
N PRO A 78 -1.62 -5.82 -8.82
CA PRO A 78 -2.17 -4.74 -8.01
C PRO A 78 -1.10 -4.29 -7.00
N SER A 79 -0.56 -3.10 -7.25
CA SER A 79 0.45 -2.47 -6.43
C SER A 79 -0.04 -1.10 -6.05
N LEU A 80 -0.22 -0.88 -4.74
CA LEU A 80 -0.64 0.40 -4.20
C LEU A 80 0.31 1.50 -4.67
N TYR A 81 -0.23 2.42 -5.43
CA TYR A 81 0.51 3.49 -6.06
C TYR A 81 -0.02 4.85 -5.62
N ALA A 82 0.90 5.75 -5.30
CA ALA A 82 0.59 7.15 -5.08
C ALA A 82 1.65 8.04 -5.72
N ARG A 83 1.21 9.16 -6.28
CA ARG A 83 2.06 10.22 -6.81
C ARG A 83 1.58 11.57 -6.27
N ALA A 84 2.52 12.40 -5.84
CA ALA A 84 2.22 13.76 -5.39
C ALA A 84 2.48 14.77 -6.51
N TYR A 85 1.69 15.82 -6.53
CA TYR A 85 1.84 16.95 -7.43
C TYR A 85 1.81 18.27 -6.65
N ASP A 86 2.61 19.24 -7.06
CA ASP A 86 2.55 20.61 -6.54
C ASP A 86 1.33 21.38 -7.10
N GLU A 87 1.17 22.63 -6.69
CA GLU A 87 0.11 23.52 -7.19
C GLU A 87 0.17 23.78 -8.71
N ARG A 88 1.34 23.55 -9.33
CA ARG A 88 1.58 23.72 -10.77
C ARG A 88 1.42 22.41 -11.53
N GLY A 89 0.96 21.33 -10.88
CA GLY A 89 0.81 20.00 -11.48
C GLY A 89 2.13 19.28 -11.72
N ARG A 90 3.25 19.73 -11.16
CA ARG A 90 4.56 19.07 -11.31
C ARG A 90 4.68 17.92 -10.33
N PRO A 91 5.18 16.75 -10.77
CA PRO A 91 5.34 15.61 -9.88
C PRO A 91 6.38 15.91 -8.80
N LEU A 92 6.03 15.65 -7.55
CA LEU A 92 6.94 15.68 -6.42
C LEU A 92 7.50 14.28 -6.17
N SER A 93 8.79 14.23 -5.82
CA SER A 93 9.47 12.96 -5.55
C SER A 93 9.01 12.39 -4.21
N LEU A 94 8.41 11.21 -4.25
CA LEU A 94 8.05 10.44 -3.07
C LEU A 94 8.94 9.21 -2.95
N ASN A 95 9.51 8.98 -1.77
CA ASN A 95 10.18 7.72 -1.51
C ASN A 95 9.15 6.57 -1.46
N ARG A 96 9.64 5.32 -1.54
CA ARG A 96 8.75 4.14 -1.57
C ARG A 96 7.84 4.05 -0.34
N ALA A 97 8.34 4.36 0.84
CA ALA A 97 7.55 4.30 2.07
C ALA A 97 6.44 5.34 2.08
N GLN A 98 6.73 6.59 1.69
CA GLN A 98 5.73 7.66 1.57
C GLN A 98 4.64 7.30 0.57
N ARG A 99 5.01 6.76 -0.61
CA ARG A 99 4.02 6.32 -1.62
C ARG A 99 3.06 5.27 -1.07
N LEU A 100 3.60 4.22 -0.46
CA LEU A 100 2.80 3.13 0.09
C LEU A 100 1.94 3.60 1.28
N THR A 101 2.49 4.45 2.14
CA THR A 101 1.75 5.03 3.27
C THR A 101 0.60 5.90 2.78
N ALA A 102 0.86 6.82 1.85
CA ALA A 102 -0.16 7.68 1.25
C ALA A 102 -1.29 6.86 0.63
N ALA A 103 -0.96 5.93 -0.27
CA ALA A 103 -1.94 5.08 -0.93
C ALA A 103 -2.79 4.30 0.09
N ARG A 104 -2.15 3.68 1.08
CA ARG A 104 -2.86 2.90 2.11
C ARG A 104 -3.78 3.74 2.99
N TRP A 105 -3.42 4.98 3.26
CA TRP A 105 -4.23 5.87 4.09
C TRP A 105 -5.46 6.35 3.31
N VAL A 106 -5.27 6.75 2.05
CA VAL A 106 -6.35 7.20 1.15
C VAL A 106 -7.34 6.08 0.87
N ILE A 107 -6.87 4.89 0.49
CA ILE A 107 -7.74 3.73 0.23
C ILE A 107 -8.53 3.32 1.48
N ARG A 108 -7.90 3.34 2.65
CA ARG A 108 -8.62 3.04 3.90
C ARG A 108 -9.58 4.14 4.32
N ALA A 109 -9.39 5.37 3.87
CA ALA A 109 -10.29 6.48 4.14
C ALA A 109 -11.60 6.39 3.36
N SER A 110 -11.54 5.82 2.15
CA SER A 110 -12.68 5.58 1.26
C SER A 110 -12.70 4.15 0.70
N PRO A 111 -13.05 3.14 1.51
CA PRO A 111 -13.16 1.76 1.05
C PRO A 111 -14.26 1.54 -0.01
N GLU A 112 -15.19 2.48 -0.16
CA GLU A 112 -16.32 2.44 -1.08
C GLU A 112 -15.99 2.77 -2.55
N LEU A 113 -14.79 3.30 -2.83
CA LEU A 113 -14.38 3.68 -4.18
C LEU A 113 -13.70 2.53 -4.92
N ASP A 114 -13.81 2.56 -6.25
CA ASP A 114 -13.03 1.71 -7.12
C ASP A 114 -11.61 2.28 -7.26
N TRP A 115 -10.61 1.54 -6.82
CA TRP A 115 -9.21 1.97 -6.86
C TRP A 115 -8.46 1.45 -8.08
N ASP A 116 -9.11 0.69 -8.96
CA ASP A 116 -8.53 0.36 -10.26
C ASP A 116 -8.37 1.61 -11.13
N GLU A 117 -9.24 2.60 -10.94
CA GLU A 117 -9.12 3.94 -11.52
C GLU A 117 -8.34 4.92 -10.62
N PRO A 118 -7.52 5.80 -11.20
CA PRO A 118 -6.80 6.81 -10.42
C PRO A 118 -7.73 7.87 -9.86
N HIS A 119 -7.56 8.17 -8.57
CA HIS A 119 -8.31 9.21 -7.86
C HIS A 119 -7.38 10.30 -7.34
N ASP A 120 -7.75 11.56 -7.54
CA ASP A 120 -7.01 12.74 -7.10
C ASP A 120 -7.63 13.28 -5.80
N LEU A 121 -6.81 13.31 -4.74
CA LEU A 121 -7.12 13.96 -3.47
C LEU A 121 -6.53 15.38 -3.47
N ASP A 122 -7.37 16.41 -3.35
CA ASP A 122 -6.94 17.79 -3.13
C ASP A 122 -6.59 18.01 -1.66
N LEU A 123 -5.32 18.32 -1.37
CA LEU A 123 -4.81 18.47 -0.02
C LEU A 123 -5.28 19.77 0.67
N ALA A 124 -5.82 20.73 -0.06
CA ALA A 124 -6.35 21.95 0.56
C ALA A 124 -7.81 21.84 0.98
N SER A 125 -8.60 21.05 0.26
CA SER A 125 -10.04 20.88 0.52
C SER A 125 -10.39 19.53 1.14
N GLY A 126 -9.49 18.53 1.04
CA GLY A 126 -9.81 17.14 1.36
C GLY A 126 -10.75 16.49 0.34
N ALA A 127 -11.07 17.15 -0.77
CA ALA A 127 -11.96 16.59 -1.77
C ALA A 127 -11.26 15.47 -2.55
N LEU A 128 -11.92 14.32 -2.64
CA LEU A 128 -11.48 13.19 -3.45
C LEU A 128 -12.30 13.14 -4.74
N ARG A 129 -11.63 13.10 -5.88
CA ARG A 129 -12.27 13.13 -7.20
C ARG A 129 -11.67 12.06 -8.10
N PRO A 130 -12.46 11.41 -8.97
CA PRO A 130 -11.90 10.61 -10.05
C PRO A 130 -10.97 11.48 -10.88
N THR A 131 -9.81 10.94 -11.26
CA THR A 131 -8.92 11.63 -12.18
C THR A 131 -9.58 11.65 -13.55
N VAL A 132 -9.96 12.83 -14.04
CA VAL A 132 -10.35 12.96 -15.44
C VAL A 132 -9.06 12.84 -16.25
N GLU A 133 -8.96 11.82 -17.11
CA GLU A 133 -7.83 11.62 -18.01
C GLU A 133 -7.61 12.85 -18.91
N GLU A 134 -6.75 13.76 -18.48
CA GLU A 134 -6.06 14.71 -19.39
C GLU A 134 -4.54 14.58 -19.33
N TYR A 135 -4.01 13.66 -18.52
CA TYR A 135 -2.56 13.44 -18.37
C TYR A 135 -2.09 12.03 -18.73
N ALA A 136 -2.84 11.31 -19.57
CA ALA A 136 -2.26 10.20 -20.29
C ALA A 136 -1.25 10.75 -21.31
N SER A 137 -0.02 10.23 -21.31
CA SER A 137 1.04 10.40 -22.34
C SER A 137 2.20 11.37 -22.07
N VAL A 138 2.87 11.36 -20.90
CA VAL A 138 4.29 11.84 -20.83
C VAL A 138 5.18 10.96 -19.95
N ALA A 139 5.01 9.64 -20.00
CA ALA A 139 5.95 8.73 -19.33
C ALA A 139 6.16 7.45 -20.15
N GLY A 140 6.56 7.62 -21.41
CA GLY A 140 7.03 6.53 -22.28
C GLY A 140 8.22 7.03 -23.09
N GLY A 141 9.41 6.99 -22.50
CA GLY A 141 10.64 7.38 -23.17
C GLY A 141 11.85 7.06 -22.31
N CYS A 142 12.33 5.83 -22.41
CA CYS A 142 13.69 5.43 -22.85
C CYS A 142 13.83 3.91 -22.67
#